data_AF-A0A950B810-F1
#
_entry.id   AF-A0A950B810-F1
#
_cell.length_a   1.000
_cell.length_b   1.000
_cell.length_c   1.000
_cell.angle_alpha   90.00
_cell.angle_beta   90.00
_cell.angle_gamma   90.00
#
_symmetry.space_group_name_H-M   'P 1'
#
loop_
_entity.id
_entity.type
_entity.pdbx_description
1 polymer ?
#
loop_
_entity_poly.entity_id
_entity_poly.type
_entity_poly.pdbx_seq_one_letter_code
_entity_poly.pdbx_strand_id
1 'polypeptide(L)'
;LYVELELLESCVLAALEAIDSGREAGVAEHASLAKARASDLCEKLCNEAIQMHGGIGVTDELDLGLFFKRARVLQRLLGDGGFHRARFAQLKGF
;
A
#
# COMPACT_ATOMS: atom_id res chain seq x y z
N LEU A 1 0.40 -7.90 -10.91
CA LEU A 1 0.32 -6.44 -10.96
C LEU A 1 -1.09 -5.89 -11.07
N TYR A 2 -1.78 -6.00 -12.22
CA TYR A 2 -3.14 -5.43 -12.38
C TYR A 2 -4.14 -5.91 -11.33
N VAL A 3 -4.30 -7.23 -11.18
CA VAL A 3 -5.18 -7.82 -10.16
C VAL A 3 -4.83 -7.37 -8.74
N GLU A 4 -3.55 -7.18 -8.43
CA GLU A 4 -3.14 -6.75 -7.09
C GLU A 4 -3.48 -5.29 -6.82
N LEU A 5 -3.44 -4.45 -7.87
CA LEU A 5 -3.87 -3.06 -7.82
C LEU A 5 -5.38 -2.96 -7.59
N GLU A 6 -6.19 -3.72 -8.33
CA GLU A 6 -7.65 -3.78 -8.14
C GLU A 6 -8.03 -4.27 -6.73
N LEU A 7 -7.29 -5.24 -6.19
CA LEU A 7 -7.48 -5.70 -4.81
C LEU A 7 -7.11 -4.61 -3.79
N LEU A 8 -6.05 -3.85 -4.03
CA LEU A 8 -5.69 -2.71 -3.18
C LEU A 8 -6.78 -1.64 -3.23
N GLU A 9 -7.25 -1.28 -4.42
CA GLU A 9 -8.33 -0.31 -4.61
C GLU A 9 -9.59 -0.73 -3.85
N SER A 10 -9.97 -2.01 -3.95
CA SER A 10 -11.08 -2.58 -3.18
C SER A 10 -10.87 -2.43 -1.66
N CYS A 11 -9.65 -2.62 -1.14
CA CYS A 11 -9.35 -2.44 0.28
C CYS A 11 -9.49 -0.97 0.71
N VAL A 12 -9.05 -0.03 -0.13
CA VAL A 12 -9.16 1.41 0.12
C VAL A 12 -10.63 1.83 0.13
N LEU A 13 -11.41 1.39 -0.87
CA LEU A 13 -12.85 1.67 -0.95
C LEU A 13 -13.60 1.13 0.27
N ALA A 14 -13.30 -0.09 0.71
CA ALA A 14 -13.91 -0.65 1.93
C ALA A 14 -13.57 0.18 3.19
N ALA A 15 -12.35 0.73 3.27
CA ALA A 15 -11.97 1.61 4.37
C ALA A 15 -12.73 2.95 4.33
N LEU A 16 -12.93 3.53 3.14
CA LEU A 16 -13.72 4.74 2.96
C LEU A 16 -15.20 4.51 3.27
N GLU A 17 -15.78 3.41 2.80
CA GLU A 17 -17.16 3.03 3.11
C GLU A 17 -17.36 2.81 4.62
N ALA A 18 -16.38 2.23 5.32
CA ALA A 18 -16.43 2.08 6.76
C ALA A 18 -16.47 3.44 7.48
N ILE A 19 -15.76 4.45 6.97
CA ILE A 19 -15.79 5.83 7.48
C ILE A 19 -17.17 6.44 7.23
N ASP A 20 -17.69 6.35 6.01
CA ASP A 20 -18.96 6.96 5.63
C ASP A 20 -20.16 6.33 6.35
N SER A 21 -20.11 5.01 6.60
CA SER A 21 -21.15 4.28 7.32
C SER A 21 -21.15 4.48 8.84
N GLY A 22 -20.19 5.23 9.39
CA GLY A 22 -20.10 5.51 10.83
C GLY A 22 -19.75 4.28 11.69
N ARG A 23 -19.25 3.19 11.08
CA ARG A 23 -18.86 1.96 11.78
C ARG A 23 -17.44 2.11 12.35
N GLU A 24 -17.30 2.80 13.48
CA GLU A 24 -16.00 3.12 14.11
C GLU A 24 -15.07 1.90 14.26
N ALA A 25 -15.61 0.74 14.66
CA ALA A 25 -14.82 -0.48 14.84
C ALA A 25 -14.21 -1.01 13.53
N GLY A 26 -14.91 -0.87 12.41
CA GLY A 26 -14.44 -1.36 11.09
C GLY A 26 -13.38 -0.46 10.46
N VAL A 27 -13.41 0.84 10.74
CA VAL A 27 -12.48 1.83 10.16
C VAL A 27 -11.04 1.47 10.47
N ALA A 28 -10.75 1.17 11.74
CA ALA A 28 -9.40 0.84 12.18
C ALA A 28 -8.83 -0.41 11.49
N GLU A 29 -9.65 -1.44 11.31
CA GLU A 29 -9.28 -2.69 10.67
C GLU A 29 -9.04 -2.49 9.17
N HIS A 30 -10.01 -1.90 8.46
CA HIS A 30 -9.93 -1.70 7.01
C HIS A 30 -8.79 -0.74 6.64
N ALA A 31 -8.55 0.30 7.44
CA ALA A 31 -7.40 1.18 7.24
C ALA A 31 -6.06 0.44 7.37
N SER A 32 -5.92 -0.44 8.38
CA SER A 32 -4.71 -1.27 8.52
C SER A 32 -4.56 -2.24 7.35
N LEU A 33 -5.64 -2.89 6.93
CA LEU A 33 -5.62 -3.82 5.79
C LEU A 33 -5.17 -3.11 4.50
N ALA A 34 -5.79 -1.97 4.19
CA ALA A 34 -5.46 -1.17 3.02
C ALA A 34 -4.00 -0.71 3.04
N LYS A 35 -3.51 -0.22 4.18
CA LYS A 35 -2.15 0.28 4.33
C LYS A 35 -1.10 -0.84 4.24
N ALA A 36 -1.36 -2.01 4.83
CA ALA A 36 -0.49 -3.17 4.69
C ALA A 36 -0.38 -3.60 3.23
N ARG A 37 -1.53 -3.72 2.54
CA ARG A 37 -1.58 -4.12 1.13
C ARG A 37 -0.90 -3.09 0.22
N ALA A 38 -1.10 -1.79 0.48
CA ALA A 38 -0.45 -0.71 -0.26
C ALA A 38 1.07 -0.77 -0.12
N SER A 39 1.55 -1.04 1.10
CA SER A 39 2.99 -1.10 1.38
C SER A 39 3.67 -2.21 0.60
N ASP A 40 3.09 -3.42 0.64
CA ASP A 40 3.63 -4.58 -0.09
C ASP A 40 3.57 -4.36 -1.61
N LEU A 41 2.43 -3.86 -2.12
CA LEU A 41 2.24 -3.66 -3.56
C LEU A 41 3.13 -2.55 -4.11
N CYS A 42 3.31 -1.43 -3.40
CA CYS A 42 4.18 -0.34 -3.85
C CYS A 42 5.62 -0.80 -4.06
N GLU A 43 6.13 -1.69 -3.19
CA GLU A 43 7.48 -2.24 -3.35
C GLU A 43 7.58 -3.04 -4.65
N LYS A 44 6.64 -3.96 -4.84
CA LYS A 44 6.58 -4.82 -6.02
C LYS A 44 6.43 -4.01 -7.31
N LEU A 45 5.49 -3.07 -7.34
CA LEU A 45 5.23 -2.17 -8.47
C LEU A 45 6.49 -1.41 -8.89
N CYS A 46 7.15 -0.75 -7.95
CA CYS A 46 8.31 0.06 -8.29
C CYS A 46 9.49 -0.81 -8.76
N ASN A 47 9.70 -1.98 -8.15
CA ASN A 47 10.74 -2.92 -8.57
C ASN A 47 10.48 -3.48 -9.98
N GLU A 48 9.24 -3.91 -10.26
CA GLU A 48 8.88 -4.41 -11.59
C GLU A 48 8.95 -3.31 -12.65
N ALA A 49 8.52 -2.09 -12.32
CA ALA A 49 8.60 -0.95 -13.24
C ALA A 49 10.05 -0.63 -13.63
N ILE A 50 10.98 -0.57 -12.68
CA ILE A 50 12.40 -0.38 -12.96
C ILE A 50 12.93 -1.55 -13.81
N GLN A 51 12.60 -2.79 -13.45
CA GLN A 51 13.09 -3.97 -14.15
C GLN A 51 12.61 -4.05 -15.61
N MET A 52 11.37 -3.67 -15.90
CA MET A 52 10.82 -3.66 -17.27
C MET A 52 11.50 -2.63 -18.18
N HIS A 53 11.97 -1.52 -17.62
CA HIS A 53 12.67 -0.48 -18.37
C HIS A 53 14.19 -0.77 -18.47
N GLY A 54 14.73 -1.58 -17.56
CA GLY A 54 16.15 -1.91 -17.54
C GLY A 54 17.00 -0.72 -17.13
N GLY A 55 18.12 -0.48 -17.81
CA GLY A 55 19.07 0.57 -17.44
C GLY A 55 18.46 1.98 -17.38
N ILE A 56 17.52 2.32 -18.27
CA ILE A 56 16.84 3.62 -18.26
C ILE A 56 15.88 3.79 -17.05
N GLY A 57 15.50 2.69 -16.39
CA GLY A 57 14.62 2.72 -15.23
C GLY A 57 15.27 3.29 -13.96
N VAL A 58 16.61 3.38 -13.93
CA VAL A 58 17.37 3.90 -12.78
C VAL A 58 17.99 5.27 -13.03
N THR A 59 17.79 5.84 -14.22
CA THR A 59 18.31 7.14 -14.61
C THR A 59 17.24 8.23 -14.45
N ASP A 60 17.61 9.51 -14.61
CA ASP A 60 16.71 10.65 -14.37
C ASP A 60 15.89 11.06 -15.62
N GLU A 61 16.03 10.34 -16.73
CA GLU A 61 15.26 10.53 -17.97
C GLU A 61 13.80 10.11 -17.83
N LEU A 62 13.49 9.24 -16.86
CA LEU A 62 12.14 8.82 -16.49
C LEU A 62 11.90 9.07 -15.01
N ASP A 63 10.66 9.41 -14.65
CA ASP A 63 10.28 9.67 -13.25
C ASP A 63 10.19 8.41 -12.36
N LEU A 64 10.61 7.24 -12.85
CA LEU A 64 10.58 5.98 -12.09
C LEU A 64 11.35 6.08 -10.77
N GLY A 65 12.52 6.72 -10.80
CA GLY A 65 13.32 6.99 -9.59
C GLY A 65 12.62 7.92 -8.60
N LEU A 66 11.85 8.90 -9.08
CA LEU A 66 11.05 9.80 -8.24
C LEU A 66 9.93 9.04 -7.52
N PHE A 67 9.18 8.21 -8.25
CA PHE A 67 8.10 7.40 -7.67
C PHE A 67 8.62 6.36 -6.69
N PHE A 68 9.75 5.71 -6.98
CA PHE A 68 10.39 4.76 -6.07
C PHE A 68 10.75 5.41 -4.73
N LYS A 69 11.41 6.59 -4.76
CA LYS A 69 11.79 7.32 -3.54
C LYS A 69 10.56 7.72 -2.72
N ARG A 70 9.50 8.19 -3.38
CA ARG A 70 8.21 8.52 -2.72
C ARG A 70 7.55 7.30 -2.11
N ALA A 71 7.50 6.18 -2.83
CA ALA A 71 6.92 4.92 -2.35
C ALA A 71 7.63 4.44 -1.07
N ARG A 72 8.97 4.54 -1.01
CA ARG A 72 9.75 4.17 0.19
C ARG A 72 9.41 5.03 1.41
N VAL A 73 9.18 6.33 1.23
CA VAL A 73 8.73 7.20 2.32
C VAL A 73 7.32 6.83 2.77
N LEU A 74 6.40 6.65 1.82
CA LEU A 74 5.00 6.31 2.11
C LEU A 74 4.86 4.94 2.80
N GLN A 75 5.74 3.98 2.50
CA GLN A 75 5.77 2.68 3.18
C GLN A 75 6.09 2.78 4.68
N ARG A 76 6.79 3.83 5.12
CA ARG A 76 7.15 4.01 6.53
C ARG A 76 6.22 4.97 7.25
N LEU A 77 5.67 5.94 6.52
CA LEU A 77 4.76 6.94 7.06
C LEU A 77 3.49 6.27 7.64
N LEU A 78 3.14 6.60 8.89
CA LEU A 78 2.00 6.04 9.64
C LEU A 78 2.11 4.55 10.01
N GLY A 79 3.28 3.94 9.84
CA GLY A 79 3.50 2.52 10.08
C GLY A 79 3.67 1.75 8.77
N ASP A 80 4.49 0.69 8.83
CA ASP A 80 4.79 -0.16 7.68
C ASP A 80 3.86 -1.37 7.59
N GLY A 81 4.04 -2.19 6.55
CA GLY A 81 3.21 -3.37 6.33
C GLY A 81 3.26 -4.36 7.50
N GLY A 82 4.39 -4.49 8.18
CA GLY A 82 4.53 -5.34 9.37
C GLY A 82 3.70 -4.81 10.53
N PHE A 83 3.83 -3.51 10.81
CA PHE A 83 3.03 -2.83 11.83
C PHE A 83 1.53 -2.99 11.58
N HIS A 84 1.07 -2.74 10.36
CA HIS A 84 -0.36 -2.82 10.05
C HIS A 84 -0.91 -4.25 10.03
N ARG A 85 -0.11 -5.24 9.65
CA ARG A 85 -0.50 -6.66 9.81
C ARG A 85 -0.65 -7.04 11.28
N ALA A 86 0.30 -6.64 12.14
CA ALA A 86 0.22 -6.87 13.58
C ALA A 86 -0.98 -6.16 14.22
N ARG A 87 -1.22 -4.89 13.87
CA ARG A 87 -2.38 -4.13 14.33
C ARG A 87 -3.71 -4.77 13.87
N PHE A 88 -3.77 -5.25 12.63
CA PHE A 88 -4.95 -5.95 12.12
C PHE A 88 -5.24 -7.24 12.91
N ALA A 89 -4.21 -8.04 13.21
CA ALA A 89 -4.35 -9.26 14.03
C ALA A 89 -4.91 -8.93 15.43
N GLN A 90 -4.34 -7.93 16.10
CA GLN A 90 -4.81 -7.48 17.42
C GLN A 90 -6.28 -7.03 17.41
N LEU A 91 -6.69 -6.28 16.39
CA LEU A 91 -8.08 -5.83 16.24
C LEU A 91 -9.05 -7.00 16.01
N LYS A 92 -8.58 -8.08 15.37
CA LYS A 92 -9.34 -9.31 15.15
C LYS A 92 -9.30 -10.30 16.33
N GLY A 93 -8.52 -10.01 17.37
CA GLY A 93 -8.38 -10.87 18.54
C GLY A 93 -7.43 -12.06 18.34
N PHE A 94 -6.50 -11.97 17.38
CA PHE A 94 -5.40 -12.92 17.19
C PHE A 94 -4.11 -12.44 17.85
#